data_AF-A0A3L7PV73-F1
#
_entry.id   AF-A0A3L7PV73-F1
#
_cell.length_a   1.000
_cell.length_b   1.000
_cell.length_c   1.000
_cell.angle_alpha   90.00
_cell.angle_beta   90.00
_cell.angle_gamma   90.00
#
_symmetry.space_group_name_H-M   'P 1'
#
loop_
_entity.id
_entity.type
_entity.pdbx_description
1 polymer ?
#
loop_
_entity_poly.entity_id
_entity_poly.type
_entity_poly.pdbx_seq_one_letter_code
_entity_poly.pdbx_strand_id
1 'polypeptide(L)'
;MQHLAVCSWSLRTDSPDALADALHRCGIHAVQLALVPCVEQPAIWGNAVAQLRARGITVVSGMLATVGEDYSTLQSIELTGGVR
;
A
#
# COMPACT_ATOMS: atom_id res chain seq x y z
N MET A 1 -15.86 -3.83 16.40
CA MET A 1 -15.17 -4.14 15.13
C MET A 1 -14.45 -2.87 14.69
N GLN A 2 -13.14 -2.93 14.49
CA GLN A 2 -12.41 -1.78 13.93
C GLN A 2 -12.63 -1.76 12.42
N HIS A 3 -13.30 -0.72 11.91
CA HIS A 3 -13.64 -0.55 10.48
C HIS A 3 -12.64 0.40 9.78
N LEU A 4 -11.37 0.39 10.21
CA LEU A 4 -10.34 1.27 9.66
C LEU A 4 -9.23 0.47 9.01
N ALA A 5 -8.93 0.83 7.76
CA ALA A 5 -7.78 0.35 7.01
C ALA A 5 -7.04 1.55 6.41
N VAL A 6 -5.75 1.37 6.12
CA VAL A 6 -4.91 2.41 5.51
C VAL A 6 -4.49 1.99 4.11
N CYS A 7 -4.43 2.93 3.16
CA CYS A 7 -3.80 2.70 1.86
C CYS A 7 -2.28 2.67 2.04
N SER A 8 -1.61 1.57 1.68
CA SER A 8 -0.17 1.42 1.93
C SER A 8 0.69 2.44 1.18
N TRP A 9 0.22 2.97 0.04
CA TRP A 9 0.89 4.06 -0.68
C TRP A 9 1.11 5.30 0.21
N SER A 10 0.14 5.62 1.08
CA SER A 10 0.21 6.79 1.96
C SER A 10 1.28 6.65 3.05
N LEU A 11 1.64 5.43 3.44
CA LEU A 11 2.64 5.16 4.49
C LEU A 11 4.08 5.21 3.98
N ARG A 12 4.29 5.16 2.67
CA ARG A 12 5.61 5.27 2.00
C ARG A 12 6.69 4.37 2.61
N THR A 13 6.32 3.14 2.96
CA THR A 13 7.24 2.11 3.46
C THR A 13 7.89 1.35 2.31
N ASP A 14 9.11 0.87 2.53
CA ASP A 14 9.96 0.22 1.51
C ASP A 14 9.78 -1.30 1.41
N SER A 15 9.14 -1.92 2.41
CA SER A 15 8.93 -3.38 2.49
C SER A 15 7.63 -3.74 3.21
N PRO A 16 7.12 -4.98 3.05
CA PRO A 16 5.94 -5.44 3.79
C PRO A 16 6.15 -5.51 5.30
N ASP A 17 7.37 -5.79 5.78
CA ASP A 17 7.69 -5.75 7.21
C ASP A 17 7.67 -4.32 7.75
N ALA A 18 8.27 -3.36 7.05
CA ALA A 18 8.21 -1.94 7.44
C ALA A 18 6.76 -1.41 7.42
N LEU A 19 5.94 -1.86 6.45
CA LEU A 19 4.51 -1.59 6.41
C LEU A 19 3.80 -2.15 7.64
N ALA A 20 4.10 -3.39 8.02
CA ALA A 20 3.52 -4.03 9.20
C ALA A 20 3.89 -3.28 10.49
N ASP A 21 5.16 -2.90 10.65
CA ASP A 21 5.62 -2.12 11.79
C ASP A 21 4.91 -0.77 11.87
N ALA A 22 4.72 -0.09 10.73
CA ALA A 22 4.00 1.19 10.68
C ALA A 22 2.53 1.04 11.08
N LEU A 23 1.84 0.03 10.56
CA LEU A 23 0.44 -0.25 10.89
C LEU A 23 0.26 -0.60 12.37
N HIS A 24 1.16 -1.40 12.95
CA HIS A 24 1.16 -1.72 14.38
C HIS A 24 1.37 -0.48 15.25
N ARG A 25 2.29 0.43 14.90
CA ARG A 25 2.46 1.70 15.61
C ARG A 25 1.19 2.57 15.59
N CYS A 26 0.39 2.46 14.54
CA CYS A 26 -0.90 3.15 14.43
C CYS A 26 -2.06 2.41 15.10
N GLY A 27 -1.86 1.18 15.62
CA GLY A 27 -2.94 0.34 16.15
C GLY A 27 -3.92 -0.15 15.07
N ILE A 28 -3.47 -0.24 13.81
CA ILE A 28 -4.28 -0.63 12.66
C ILE A 28 -3.88 -2.04 12.21
N HIS A 29 -4.88 -2.88 11.95
CA HIS A 29 -4.69 -4.29 11.58
C HIS A 29 -5.28 -4.64 10.21
N ALA A 30 -5.62 -3.62 9.40
CA ALA A 30 -6.14 -3.79 8.05
C ALA A 30 -5.50 -2.80 7.07
N VAL A 31 -5.29 -3.21 5.83
CA VAL A 31 -4.60 -2.42 4.81
C VAL A 31 -5.24 -2.60 3.42
N GLN A 32 -5.35 -1.51 2.68
CA GLN A 32 -5.50 -1.53 1.23
C GLN A 32 -4.08 -1.52 0.62
N LEU A 33 -3.68 -2.63 0.01
CA LEU A 33 -2.31 -2.81 -0.47
C LEU A 33 -2.10 -2.18 -1.86
N ALA A 34 -1.12 -1.29 -2.00
CA ALA A 34 -0.65 -0.83 -3.31
C ALA A 34 -0.05 -2.01 -4.10
N LEU A 35 -0.59 -2.29 -5.28
CA LEU A 35 -0.24 -3.48 -6.06
C LEU A 35 0.93 -3.26 -7.02
N VAL A 36 1.22 -2.01 -7.42
CA VAL A 36 2.31 -1.69 -8.35
C VAL A 36 3.66 -2.22 -7.83
N PRO A 37 4.07 -2.00 -6.56
CA PRO A 37 5.31 -2.57 -6.05
C PRO A 37 5.34 -4.10 -6.08
N CYS A 38 4.19 -4.77 -5.93
CA CYS A 38 4.12 -6.24 -6.00
C CYS A 38 4.48 -6.77 -7.39
N VAL A 39 4.22 -5.98 -8.44
CA VAL A 39 4.50 -6.33 -9.84
C VAL A 39 5.90 -5.86 -10.25
N GLU A 40 6.27 -4.62 -9.93
CA GLU A 40 7.53 -4.01 -10.37
C GLU A 40 8.73 -4.39 -9.49
N GLN A 41 8.49 -4.73 -8.22
CA GLN A 41 9.52 -5.07 -7.23
C GLN A 41 9.22 -6.43 -6.57
N PRO A 42 9.02 -7.51 -7.33
CA PRO A 42 8.55 -8.79 -6.80
C PRO A 42 9.54 -9.45 -5.84
N ALA A 43 10.84 -9.14 -5.93
CA ALA A 43 11.84 -9.61 -4.97
C ALA A 43 11.58 -9.10 -3.54
N ILE A 44 10.96 -7.93 -3.39
CA ILE A 44 10.65 -7.30 -2.09
C ILE A 44 9.19 -7.53 -1.73
N TRP A 45 8.27 -7.31 -2.68
CA TRP A 45 6.84 -7.26 -2.43
C TRP A 45 6.06 -8.49 -2.92
N GLY A 46 6.69 -9.42 -3.62
CA GLY A 46 6.00 -10.55 -4.25
C GLY A 46 5.26 -11.47 -3.27
N ASN A 47 5.68 -11.49 -2.00
CA ASN A 47 5.02 -12.26 -0.93
C ASN A 47 4.33 -11.37 0.13
N ALA A 48 4.07 -10.10 -0.19
CA ALA A 48 3.58 -9.11 0.77
C ALA A 48 2.30 -9.55 1.50
N VAL A 49 1.33 -10.15 0.80
CA VAL A 49 0.08 -10.59 1.40
C VAL A 49 0.31 -11.66 2.47
N ALA A 50 1.18 -12.64 2.22
CA ALA A 50 1.47 -13.69 3.18
C ALA A 50 2.27 -13.16 4.39
N GLN A 51 3.25 -12.28 4.13
CA GLN A 51 4.03 -11.64 5.19
C GLN A 51 3.15 -10.78 6.11
N LEU A 52 2.29 -9.92 5.54
CA LEU A 52 1.35 -9.10 6.30
C LEU A 52 0.38 -9.97 7.11
N ARG A 53 -0.13 -11.06 6.52
CA ARG A 53 -1.00 -12.01 7.23
C ARG A 53 -0.28 -12.67 8.42
N ALA A 54 0.97 -13.09 8.25
CA ALA A 54 1.78 -13.65 9.33
C ALA A 54 2.01 -12.64 10.47
N ARG A 55 1.98 -11.33 10.15
CA ARG A 55 2.04 -10.21 11.10
C ARG A 55 0.67 -9.81 11.68
N GLY A 56 -0.39 -10.58 11.42
CA GLY A 56 -1.74 -10.31 11.93
C GLY A 56 -2.44 -9.12 11.25
N ILE A 57 -2.06 -8.79 10.01
CA ILE A 57 -2.64 -7.70 9.21
C ILE A 57 -3.48 -8.28 8.09
N THR A 58 -4.71 -7.82 7.99
CA THR A 58 -5.65 -8.21 6.92
C THR A 58 -5.49 -7.29 5.71
N VAL A 59 -5.17 -7.85 4.54
CA VAL A 59 -5.28 -7.12 3.27
C VAL A 59 -6.74 -7.13 2.84
N VAL A 60 -7.41 -5.98 2.90
CA VAL A 60 -8.87 -5.86 2.65
C VAL A 60 -9.21 -5.46 1.22
N SER A 61 -8.28 -4.82 0.51
CA SER A 61 -8.41 -4.42 -0.89
C SER A 61 -7.02 -4.17 -1.49
N GLY A 62 -6.98 -3.96 -2.81
CA GLY A 62 -5.78 -3.55 -3.54
C GLY A 62 -5.96 -2.18 -4.19
N MET A 63 -4.88 -1.41 -4.29
CA MET A 63 -4.82 -0.15 -5.03
C MET A 63 -3.94 -0.32 -6.27
N LEU A 64 -4.50 0.03 -7.42
CA LEU A 64 -3.79 0.12 -8.70
C LEU A 64 -3.53 1.58 -9.01
N ALA A 65 -2.35 1.90 -9.53
CA ALA A 65 -2.09 3.19 -10.14
C ALA A 65 -2.44 3.12 -11.64
N THR A 66 -3.06 4.15 -12.17
CA THR A 66 -3.34 4.26 -13.60
C THR A 66 -2.03 4.53 -14.35
N VAL A 67 -1.83 3.84 -15.47
CA VAL A 67 -0.69 4.09 -16.35
C VAL A 67 -0.73 5.54 -16.85
N GLY A 68 0.39 6.25 -16.73
CA GLY A 68 0.54 7.65 -17.14
C GLY A 68 0.26 8.68 -16.05
N GLU A 69 -0.26 8.26 -14.90
CA GLU A 69 -0.45 9.14 -13.73
C GLU A 69 0.75 9.03 -12.78
N ASP A 70 1.23 10.17 -12.28
CA ASP A 70 2.34 10.28 -11.33
C ASP A 70 1.81 10.55 -9.92
N TYR A 71 1.78 9.50 -9.11
CA TYR A 71 1.43 9.54 -7.69
C TYR A 71 2.65 9.74 -6.77
N SER A 72 3.68 10.48 -7.18
CA SER A 72 4.85 10.77 -6.32
C SER A 72 4.59 11.91 -5.32
N THR A 73 3.81 12.91 -5.71
CA THR A 73 3.51 14.11 -4.92
C THR A 73 2.06 14.57 -5.11
N LEU A 74 1.53 15.39 -4.20
CA LEU A 74 0.21 16.00 -4.39
C LEU A 74 0.16 16.87 -5.66
N GLN A 75 1.25 17.58 -5.96
CA GLN A 75 1.38 18.42 -7.15
C GLN A 75 1.34 17.58 -8.44
N SER A 76 2.05 16.44 -8.49
CA SER A 76 2.03 15.56 -9.64
C SER A 76 0.66 14.88 -9.82
N ILE A 77 -0.01 14.53 -8.72
CA ILE A 77 -1.38 14.01 -8.73
C ILE A 77 -2.34 15.04 -9.33
N GLU A 78 -2.23 16.32 -8.94
CA GLU A 78 -3.06 17.38 -9.52
C GLU A 78 -2.85 17.53 -11.03
N LEU A 79 -1.60 17.45 -11.49
CA LEU A 79 -1.25 17.63 -12.90
C LEU A 79 -1.64 16.45 -13.78
N THR A 80 -1.42 15.23 -13.28
CA THR A 80 -1.49 14.01 -14.10
C THR A 80 -2.68 13.12 -13.77
N GLY A 81 -3.26 13.24 -12.57
CA GLY A 81 -4.33 12.38 -12.09
C GLY A 81 -5.71 12.73 -12.62
N GLY A 82 -6.59 11.73 -12.62
CA GLY A 82 -7.99 11.86 -13.01
C GLY A 82 -8.13 11.77 -14.52
N VAL A 83 -7.93 10.57 -15.06
CA VAL A 83 -8.21 10.13 -16.44
C VAL A 83 -9.10 11.13 -17.20
N ARG A 84 -8.48 11.82 -18.17
CA ARG A 84 -9.13 12.81 -19.04
C ARG A 84 -9.37 12.25 -20.43
#